data_AF-A0A6C0CHQ6-F1
#
_entry.id   AF-A0A6C0CHQ6-F1
#
_cell.length_a   1.000
_cell.length_b   1.000
_cell.length_c   1.000
_cell.angle_alpha   90.00
_cell.angle_beta   90.00
_cell.angle_gamma   90.00
#
_symmetry.space_group_name_H-M   'P 1'
#
loop_
_entity.id
_entity.type
_entity.pdbx_description
1 polymer ?
#
loop_
_entity_poly.entity_id
_entity_poly.type
_entity_poly.pdbx_seq_one_letter_code
_entity_poly.pdbx_strand_id
1 'polypeptide(L)'
;MPSWVYMIISKNNDEKIYIGSTTGKYFCLRKGGHTRPSTTKSGRQPQLYGYITDNGGWECFRFEILKEYENIAKKELLTIEKEYIQTFKPLCNKQRPIRTCQEILENNKNKSRLHRQRHPEYLQKNKERQSHKDYVKKRCSTIIECECGGRYTLQNKTNHFSRNIHKEYENKKDKTTLNSEISSSE
;
A
#
# COMPACT_ATOMS: atom_id res chain seq x y z
N MET A 1 -31.14 -15.26 -12.77
CA MET A 1 -30.69 -16.45 -12.00
C MET A 1 -30.62 -16.06 -10.54
N PRO A 2 -31.09 -16.91 -9.60
CA PRO A 2 -31.09 -16.59 -8.18
C PRO A 2 -29.68 -16.39 -7.63
N SER A 3 -29.59 -15.66 -6.53
CA SER A 3 -28.39 -15.46 -5.74
C SER A 3 -28.67 -15.90 -4.31
N TRP A 4 -27.66 -16.40 -3.61
CA TRP A 4 -27.83 -16.93 -2.27
C TRP A 4 -26.84 -16.29 -1.32
N VAL A 5 -27.31 -16.02 -0.12
CA VAL A 5 -26.48 -15.84 1.07
C VAL A 5 -26.54 -17.15 1.85
N TYR A 6 -25.38 -17.68 2.22
CA TYR A 6 -25.25 -18.94 2.94
C TYR A 6 -24.35 -18.78 4.16
N MET A 7 -24.47 -19.74 5.07
CA MET A 7 -23.67 -19.84 6.27
C MET A 7 -23.04 -21.23 6.39
N ILE A 8 -21.85 -21.28 6.97
CA ILE A 8 -21.20 -22.51 7.42
C ILE A 8 -21.33 -22.55 8.94
N ILE A 9 -21.87 -23.64 9.45
CA ILE A 9 -22.19 -23.84 10.86
C ILE A 9 -21.49 -25.10 11.36
N SER A 10 -20.94 -25.05 12.56
CA SER A 10 -20.43 -26.24 13.26
C SER A 10 -21.60 -27.10 13.73
N LYS A 11 -21.58 -28.40 13.39
CA LYS A 11 -22.62 -29.34 13.83
C LYS A 11 -22.57 -29.64 15.32
N ASN A 12 -21.42 -29.45 15.95
CA ASN A 12 -21.20 -29.86 17.34
C ASN A 12 -21.77 -28.85 18.35
N ASN A 13 -21.78 -27.57 17.99
CA ASN A 13 -22.14 -26.48 18.91
C ASN A 13 -22.97 -25.36 18.26
N ASP A 14 -23.42 -25.54 17.02
CA ASP A 14 -24.17 -24.56 16.22
C ASP A 14 -23.51 -23.18 16.09
N GLU A 15 -22.19 -23.11 16.24
CA GLU A 15 -21.44 -21.88 16.04
C GLU A 15 -21.43 -21.45 14.57
N LYS A 16 -21.59 -20.14 14.36
CA LYS A 16 -21.62 -19.51 13.05
C LYS A 16 -20.18 -19.24 12.62
N ILE A 17 -19.67 -20.05 11.70
CA ILE A 17 -18.25 -20.03 11.35
C ILE A 17 -17.96 -19.04 10.25
N TYR A 18 -18.78 -19.05 9.20
CA TYR A 18 -18.58 -18.21 8.03
C TYR A 18 -19.90 -17.88 7.34
N ILE A 19 -19.98 -16.68 6.79
CA ILE A 19 -21.07 -16.22 5.92
C ILE A 19 -20.47 -15.79 4.59
N GLY A 20 -21.12 -16.16 3.50
CA GLY A 20 -20.73 -15.72 2.17
C GLY A 20 -21.93 -15.62 1.25
N SER A 21 -21.73 -14.97 0.11
CA SER A 21 -22.73 -14.89 -0.95
C SER A 21 -22.23 -15.47 -2.27
N THR A 22 -23.15 -15.81 -3.16
CA THR A 22 -22.85 -16.28 -4.52
C THR A 22 -24.01 -16.02 -5.47
N THR A 23 -23.73 -15.81 -6.75
CA THR A 23 -24.74 -15.55 -7.78
C THR A 23 -24.91 -16.75 -8.72
N GLY A 24 -26.12 -17.03 -9.18
CA GLY A 24 -26.45 -17.99 -10.24
C GLY A 24 -25.84 -19.39 -10.13
N LYS A 25 -25.39 -19.95 -11.26
CA LYS A 25 -24.84 -21.32 -11.33
C LYS A 25 -23.62 -21.61 -10.42
N TYR A 26 -23.09 -20.60 -9.73
CA TYR A 26 -21.90 -20.73 -8.89
C TYR A 26 -22.18 -21.29 -7.49
N PHE A 27 -23.42 -21.50 -7.06
CA PHE A 27 -23.67 -22.07 -5.72
C PHE A 27 -23.02 -23.45 -5.52
N CYS A 28 -23.30 -24.41 -6.41
CA CYS A 28 -22.70 -25.74 -6.36
C CYS A 28 -21.18 -25.69 -6.47
N LEU A 29 -20.65 -24.82 -7.34
CA LEU A 29 -19.20 -24.60 -7.50
C LEU A 29 -18.57 -23.99 -6.25
N ARG A 30 -19.26 -23.06 -5.58
CA ARG A 30 -18.79 -22.40 -4.35
C ARG A 30 -18.79 -23.39 -3.19
N LYS A 31 -19.86 -24.18 -3.05
CA LYS A 31 -19.94 -25.26 -2.05
C LYS A 31 -18.84 -26.30 -2.26
N GLY A 32 -18.67 -26.78 -3.49
CA GLY A 32 -17.59 -27.71 -3.84
C GLY A 32 -16.19 -27.10 -3.68
N GLY A 33 -16.04 -25.81 -3.96
CA GLY A 33 -14.78 -25.08 -3.76
C GLY A 33 -14.39 -24.96 -2.30
N HIS A 34 -15.36 -24.88 -1.39
CA HIS A 34 -15.11 -24.89 0.05
C HIS A 34 -14.71 -26.27 0.56
N THR A 35 -15.37 -27.33 0.09
CA THR A 35 -15.09 -28.71 0.56
C THR A 35 -13.83 -29.32 -0.03
N ARG A 36 -13.30 -28.75 -1.12
CA ARG A 36 -12.04 -29.19 -1.71
C ARG A 36 -10.88 -28.85 -0.77
N PRO A 37 -9.97 -29.81 -0.50
CA PRO A 37 -8.77 -29.53 0.26
C PRO A 37 -7.96 -28.45 -0.47
N SER A 38 -7.48 -27.47 0.29
CA SER A 38 -6.64 -26.43 -0.27
C SER A 38 -5.32 -27.05 -0.75
N THR A 39 -5.03 -26.94 -2.04
CA THR A 39 -3.76 -27.43 -2.63
C THR A 39 -2.60 -26.45 -2.42
N THR A 40 -2.85 -25.29 -1.80
CA THR A 40 -1.78 -24.31 -1.54
C THR A 40 -0.82 -24.87 -0.49
N LYS A 41 0.36 -25.28 -0.96
CA LYS A 41 1.51 -25.69 -0.13
C LYS A 41 2.13 -24.53 0.66
N SER A 42 1.66 -23.30 0.48
CA SER A 42 2.09 -22.18 1.30
C SER A 42 1.40 -22.30 2.66
N GLY A 43 2.17 -22.40 3.75
CA GLY A 43 1.70 -22.60 5.14
C GLY A 43 0.82 -21.49 5.72
N ARG A 44 -0.01 -20.82 4.89
CA ARG A 44 -1.03 -19.85 5.26
C ARG A 44 -2.36 -20.30 4.66
N GLN A 45 -2.95 -21.34 5.24
CA GLN A 45 -4.33 -21.67 4.92
C GLN A 45 -5.24 -20.50 5.32
N PRO A 46 -6.23 -20.12 4.50
CA PRO A 46 -7.25 -19.17 4.91
C PRO A 46 -7.89 -19.61 6.23
N GLN A 47 -8.17 -18.65 7.13
CA GLN A 47 -8.62 -18.93 8.49
C GLN A 47 -9.78 -19.91 8.57
N LEU A 48 -10.76 -19.80 7.66
CA LEU A 48 -11.90 -20.72 7.58
C LEU A 48 -11.44 -22.18 7.43
N TYR A 49 -10.52 -22.45 6.50
CA TYR A 49 -10.09 -23.82 6.22
C TYR A 49 -9.21 -24.37 7.34
N GLY A 50 -8.31 -23.55 7.89
CA GLY A 50 -7.53 -23.94 9.07
C GLY A 50 -8.44 -24.30 10.24
N TYR A 51 -9.45 -23.44 10.52
CA TYR A 51 -10.42 -23.70 11.58
C TYR A 51 -11.19 -25.01 11.36
N ILE A 52 -11.65 -25.28 10.14
CA ILE A 52 -12.37 -26.52 9.82
C ILE A 52 -11.48 -27.74 10.01
N THR A 53 -10.24 -27.70 9.53
CA THR A 53 -9.27 -28.79 9.71
C THR A 53 -8.96 -29.04 11.18
N ASP A 54 -8.72 -27.99 11.97
CA ASP A 54 -8.41 -28.09 13.41
C ASP A 54 -9.59 -28.61 14.25
N ASN A 55 -10.82 -28.54 13.73
CA ASN A 55 -12.05 -28.94 14.41
C ASN A 55 -12.69 -30.20 13.79
N GLY A 56 -11.88 -31.10 13.26
CA GLY A 56 -12.35 -32.41 12.80
C GLY A 56 -13.04 -32.40 11.44
N GLY A 57 -12.55 -31.58 10.50
CA GLY A 57 -12.89 -31.69 9.08
C GLY A 57 -14.31 -31.26 8.70
N TRP A 58 -14.63 -31.33 7.40
CA TRP A 58 -15.91 -30.88 6.84
C TRP A 58 -17.12 -31.69 7.30
N GLU A 59 -16.91 -32.92 7.75
CA GLU A 59 -17.89 -33.79 8.40
C GLU A 59 -18.52 -33.13 9.64
N CYS A 60 -17.75 -32.29 10.35
CA CYS A 60 -18.20 -31.52 11.51
C CYS A 60 -18.92 -30.21 11.16
N PHE A 61 -19.06 -29.86 9.88
CA PHE A 61 -19.70 -28.62 9.44
C PHE A 61 -20.84 -28.86 8.46
N ARG A 62 -21.78 -27.93 8.41
CA ARG A 62 -22.87 -27.93 7.42
C ARG A 62 -23.01 -26.58 6.74
N PHE A 63 -23.51 -26.63 5.50
CA PHE A 63 -23.93 -25.46 4.75
C PHE A 63 -25.42 -25.22 4.94
N GLU A 64 -25.80 -23.99 5.24
CA GLU A 64 -27.18 -23.57 5.36
C GLU A 64 -27.43 -22.35 4.46
N ILE A 65 -28.50 -22.40 3.66
CA ILE A 65 -28.92 -21.24 2.86
C ILE A 65 -29.72 -20.33 3.79
N LEU A 66 -29.23 -19.12 4.01
CA LEU A 66 -29.91 -18.13 4.85
C LEU A 66 -31.03 -17.45 4.07
N LYS A 67 -30.75 -17.06 2.82
CA LYS A 67 -31.73 -16.40 1.96
C LYS A 67 -31.39 -16.53 0.49
N GLU A 68 -32.43 -16.73 -0.31
CA GLU A 68 -32.40 -16.67 -1.77
C GLU A 68 -32.94 -15.32 -2.25
N TYR A 69 -32.33 -14.78 -3.29
CA TYR A 69 -32.66 -13.50 -3.89
C TYR A 69 -32.78 -13.64 -5.40
N GLU A 70 -33.92 -13.24 -5.95
CA GLU A 70 -34.12 -13.19 -7.39
C GLU A 70 -33.53 -11.91 -7.99
N ASN A 71 -32.72 -12.05 -9.05
CA ASN A 71 -32.26 -10.95 -9.90
C ASN A 71 -31.59 -9.75 -9.20
N ILE A 72 -30.92 -9.98 -8.07
CA ILE A 72 -30.19 -8.94 -7.35
C ILE A 72 -28.84 -8.61 -7.98
N ALA A 73 -28.44 -7.33 -7.95
CA ALA A 73 -27.11 -6.93 -8.42
C ALA A 73 -26.01 -7.42 -7.47
N LYS A 74 -24.84 -7.77 -8.00
CA LYS A 74 -23.70 -8.26 -7.18
C LYS A 74 -23.31 -7.29 -6.06
N LYS A 75 -23.39 -5.98 -6.30
CA LYS A 75 -23.06 -4.96 -5.30
C LYS A 75 -24.06 -4.99 -4.14
N GLU A 76 -25.34 -5.11 -4.43
CA GLU A 76 -26.41 -5.20 -3.42
C GLU A 76 -26.28 -6.50 -2.63
N LEU A 77 -26.01 -7.63 -3.30
CA LEU A 77 -25.77 -8.91 -2.65
C LEU A 77 -24.62 -8.86 -1.64
N LEU A 78 -23.53 -8.16 -1.98
CA LEU A 78 -22.40 -7.96 -1.08
C LEU A 78 -22.73 -7.03 0.09
N THR A 79 -23.59 -6.02 -0.09
CA THR A 79 -24.11 -5.19 1.01
C THR A 79 -24.94 -6.05 1.97
N ILE A 80 -25.80 -6.91 1.44
CA ILE A 80 -26.57 -7.86 2.23
C ILE A 80 -25.63 -8.82 2.98
N GLU A 81 -24.63 -9.40 2.30
CA GLU A 81 -23.63 -10.26 2.95
C GLU A 81 -22.94 -9.53 4.12
N LYS A 82 -22.65 -8.23 3.96
CA LYS A 82 -22.06 -7.39 5.01
C LYS A 82 -22.99 -7.27 6.22
N GLU A 83 -24.28 -7.04 6.01
CA GLU A 83 -25.29 -6.98 7.07
C GLU A 83 -25.38 -8.31 7.83
N TYR A 84 -25.45 -9.43 7.11
CA TYR A 84 -25.45 -10.75 7.71
C TYR A 84 -24.19 -11.01 8.55
N ILE A 85 -23.00 -10.65 8.06
CA ILE A 85 -21.75 -10.74 8.83
C ILE A 85 -21.79 -9.86 10.09
N GLN A 86 -22.36 -8.65 10.00
CA GLN A 86 -22.47 -7.75 11.16
C GLN A 86 -23.44 -8.28 12.22
N THR A 87 -24.56 -8.85 11.78
CA THR A 87 -25.60 -9.41 12.66
C THR A 87 -25.13 -10.68 13.35
N PHE A 88 -24.56 -11.62 12.59
CA PHE A 88 -24.21 -12.95 13.10
C PHE A 88 -22.79 -13.05 13.67
N LYS A 89 -21.91 -12.09 13.33
CA LYS A 89 -20.50 -12.02 13.76
C LYS A 89 -19.76 -13.37 13.66
N PRO A 90 -19.78 -14.01 12.48
CA PRO A 90 -19.19 -15.34 12.33
C PRO A 90 -17.67 -15.31 12.56
N LEU A 91 -17.14 -16.38 13.14
CA LEU A 91 -15.77 -16.45 13.67
C LEU A 91 -14.68 -16.22 12.62
N CYS A 92 -14.91 -16.66 11.38
CA CYS A 92 -13.90 -16.69 10.32
C CYS A 92 -14.06 -15.62 9.23
N ASN A 93 -15.05 -14.72 9.30
CA ASN A 93 -15.16 -13.60 8.34
C ASN A 93 -14.22 -12.44 8.68
N LYS A 94 -12.92 -12.60 8.42
CA LYS A 94 -11.95 -11.49 8.55
C LYS A 94 -12.11 -10.40 7.49
N GLN A 95 -12.51 -10.77 6.28
CA GLN A 95 -12.66 -9.83 5.18
C GLN A 95 -14.12 -9.40 5.06
N ARG A 96 -14.36 -8.08 5.10
CA ARG A 96 -15.68 -7.48 4.93
C ARG A 96 -16.02 -7.41 3.43
N PRO A 97 -17.18 -7.94 2.98
CA PRO A 97 -17.65 -7.81 1.60
C PRO A 97 -18.07 -6.37 1.38
N ILE A 98 -17.36 -5.68 0.49
CA ILE A 98 -17.45 -4.22 0.27
C ILE A 98 -16.97 -3.40 1.48
N ARG A 99 -16.08 -2.45 1.18
CA ARG A 99 -15.70 -1.38 2.09
C ARG A 99 -16.11 -0.06 1.47
N THR A 100 -16.72 0.80 2.25
CA THR A 100 -16.95 2.19 1.83
C THR A 100 -15.62 2.93 1.76
N CYS A 101 -15.55 4.02 1.00
CA CYS A 101 -14.36 4.88 0.96
C CYS A 101 -13.98 5.34 2.38
N GLN A 102 -14.96 5.70 3.20
CA GLN A 102 -14.76 6.09 4.59
C GLN A 102 -14.15 4.95 5.43
N GLU A 103 -14.66 3.71 5.31
CA GLU A 103 -14.09 2.55 6.01
C GLU A 103 -12.66 2.25 5.58
N ILE A 104 -12.34 2.43 4.30
CA ILE A 104 -10.97 2.27 3.78
C ILE A 104 -10.05 3.34 4.39
N LEU A 105 -10.47 4.61 4.36
CA LEU A 105 -9.71 5.73 4.91
C LEU A 105 -9.46 5.54 6.40
N GLU A 106 -10.47 5.15 7.17
CA GLU A 106 -10.36 4.93 8.60
C GLU A 106 -9.45 3.73 8.92
N ASN A 107 -9.59 2.62 8.21
CA ASN A 107 -8.69 1.47 8.35
C ASN A 107 -7.24 1.85 8.02
N ASN A 108 -7.02 2.63 6.97
CA ASN A 108 -5.69 3.11 6.60
C ASN A 108 -5.11 4.06 7.67
N LYS A 109 -5.93 4.95 8.23
CA LYS A 109 -5.55 5.83 9.35
C LYS A 109 -5.13 5.00 10.57
N ASN A 110 -5.92 3.99 10.92
CA ASN A 110 -5.64 3.10 12.05
C ASN A 110 -4.38 2.25 11.84
N LYS A 111 -4.20 1.67 10.65
CA LYS A 111 -2.98 0.96 10.28
C LYS A 111 -1.75 1.86 10.34
N SER A 112 -1.86 3.07 9.81
CA SER A 112 -0.79 4.07 9.85
C SER A 112 -0.42 4.44 11.30
N ARG A 113 -1.43 4.61 12.17
CA ARG A 113 -1.23 4.86 13.60
C ARG A 113 -0.52 3.70 14.30
N LEU A 114 -1.01 2.47 14.13
CA LEU A 114 -0.40 1.28 14.72
C LEU A 114 1.03 1.05 14.22
N HIS A 115 1.27 1.28 12.93
CA HIS A 115 2.61 1.21 12.37
C HIS A 115 3.55 2.22 13.04
N ARG A 116 3.13 3.48 13.20
CA ARG A 116 3.92 4.50 13.90
C ARG A 116 4.22 4.12 15.35
N GLN A 117 3.25 3.52 16.05
CA GLN A 117 3.44 3.06 17.43
C GLN A 117 4.44 1.91 17.53
N ARG A 118 4.38 0.95 16.59
CA ARG A 118 5.27 -0.22 16.56
C ARG A 118 6.67 0.09 16.01
N HIS A 119 6.80 1.14 15.21
CA HIS A 119 8.03 1.51 14.51
C HIS A 119 8.38 2.99 14.76
N PRO A 120 8.70 3.39 16.00
CA PRO A 120 9.09 4.76 16.31
C PRO A 120 10.35 5.21 15.53
N GLU A 121 11.26 4.30 15.21
CA GLU A 121 12.46 4.53 14.39
C GLU A 121 12.12 5.04 12.98
N TYR A 122 10.95 4.68 12.45
CA TYR A 122 10.49 5.16 11.15
C TYR A 122 10.20 6.67 11.18
N LEU A 123 9.74 7.20 12.31
CA LEU A 123 9.50 8.63 12.48
C LEU A 123 10.79 9.44 12.43
N GLN A 124 11.86 8.92 13.05
CA GLN A 124 13.18 9.55 13.03
C GLN A 124 13.73 9.59 11.60
N LYS A 125 13.71 8.46 10.88
CA LYS A 125 14.11 8.40 9.46
C LYS A 125 13.30 9.33 8.57
N ASN A 126 12.00 9.52 8.86
CA ASN A 126 11.18 10.42 8.07
C ASN A 126 11.52 11.89 8.32
N LYS A 127 11.90 12.26 9.56
CA LYS A 127 12.45 13.60 9.86
C LYS A 127 13.76 13.85 9.12
N GLU A 128 14.65 12.87 9.09
CA GLU A 128 15.92 12.93 8.33
C GLU A 128 15.66 13.11 6.83
N ARG A 129 14.71 12.35 6.26
CA ARG A 129 14.29 12.50 4.86
C ARG A 129 13.74 13.89 4.55
N GLN A 130 12.96 14.46 5.48
CA GLN A 130 12.42 15.81 5.29
C GLN A 130 13.54 16.85 5.31
N SER A 131 14.46 16.77 6.27
CA SER A 131 15.65 17.63 6.31
C SER A 131 16.47 17.53 5.03
N HIS A 132 16.66 16.32 4.49
CA HIS A 132 17.35 16.12 3.22
C HIS A 132 16.59 16.76 2.04
N LYS A 133 15.26 16.65 1.98
CA LYS A 133 14.45 17.34 0.95
C LYS A 133 14.62 18.84 1.03
N ASP A 134 14.62 19.41 2.23
CA ASP A 134 14.77 20.85 2.45
C ASP A 134 16.18 21.30 2.04
N TYR A 135 17.22 20.52 2.37
CA TYR A 135 18.59 20.72 1.90
C TYR A 135 18.68 20.71 0.37
N VAL A 136 18.12 19.69 -0.28
CA VAL A 136 18.10 19.56 -1.75
C VAL A 136 17.37 20.75 -2.37
N LYS A 137 16.19 21.10 -1.86
CA LYS A 137 15.41 22.26 -2.33
C LYS A 137 16.23 23.54 -2.25
N LYS A 138 16.87 23.81 -1.10
CA LYS A 138 17.74 24.98 -0.91
C LYS A 138 18.92 24.98 -1.89
N ARG A 139 19.56 23.83 -2.10
CA ARG A 139 20.69 23.68 -3.03
C ARG A 139 20.29 23.88 -4.50
N CYS A 140 19.10 23.40 -4.89
CA CYS A 140 18.57 23.58 -6.24
C CYS A 140 18.09 25.02 -6.48
N SER A 141 17.61 25.73 -5.45
CA SER A 141 17.08 27.09 -5.59
C SER A 141 18.13 28.20 -5.43
N THR A 142 19.27 27.92 -4.80
CA THR A 142 20.33 28.91 -4.59
C THR A 142 21.05 29.16 -5.91
N ILE A 143 20.85 30.35 -6.48
CA ILE A 143 21.54 30.84 -7.68
C ILE A 143 22.83 31.54 -7.24
N ILE A 144 23.92 31.23 -7.93
CA ILE A 144 25.24 31.81 -7.75
C ILE A 144 25.60 32.51 -9.05
N GLU A 145 26.06 33.75 -8.91
CA GLU A 145 26.56 34.56 -10.00
C GLU A 145 28.08 34.43 -10.01
N CYS A 146 28.64 34.12 -11.18
CA CYS A 146 30.07 33.90 -11.36
C CYS A 146 30.73 35.13 -11.97
N GLU A 147 31.99 35.38 -11.64
CA GLU A 147 32.80 36.47 -12.23
C GLU A 147 32.93 36.35 -13.76
N CYS A 148 32.83 35.14 -14.31
CA CYS A 148 32.77 34.91 -15.76
C CYS A 148 31.45 35.40 -16.42
N GLY A 149 30.55 36.03 -15.66
CA GLY A 149 29.22 36.50 -16.09
C GLY A 149 28.13 35.43 -16.14
N GLY A 150 28.45 34.17 -15.82
CA GLY A 150 27.48 33.07 -15.82
C GLY A 150 26.67 32.99 -14.52
N ARG A 151 25.43 32.51 -14.63
CA ARG A 151 24.55 32.21 -13.47
C ARG A 151 24.28 30.72 -13.42
N TYR A 152 24.40 30.11 -12.24
CA TYR A 152 24.17 28.67 -12.07
C TYR A 152 23.62 28.37 -10.67
N THR A 153 22.98 27.23 -10.49
CA THR A 153 22.51 26.80 -9.17
C THR A 153 23.61 26.07 -8.41
N LEU A 154 23.59 26.07 -7.08
CA LEU A 154 24.61 25.37 -6.27
C LEU A 154 24.74 23.87 -6.62
N GLN A 155 23.67 23.22 -7.11
CA GLN A 155 23.74 21.86 -7.66
C GLN A 155 24.58 21.78 -8.94
N ASN A 156 24.45 22.75 -9.84
CA ASN A 156 25.12 22.79 -11.14
C ASN A 156 26.50 23.43 -11.09
N LYS A 157 27.05 23.68 -9.89
CA LYS A 157 28.38 24.26 -9.69
C LYS A 157 29.44 23.56 -10.54
N THR A 158 29.63 22.27 -10.34
CA THR A 158 30.64 21.48 -11.07
C THR A 158 30.47 21.55 -12.59
N ASN A 159 29.22 21.50 -13.06
CA ASN A 159 28.91 21.62 -14.48
C ASN A 159 29.24 23.01 -15.02
N HIS A 160 29.03 24.07 -14.25
CA HIS A 160 29.42 25.42 -14.65
C HIS A 160 30.93 25.53 -14.85
N PHE A 161 31.73 25.10 -13.86
CA PHE A 161 33.20 25.17 -13.91
C PHE A 161 33.81 24.27 -15.00
N SER A 162 33.15 23.16 -15.37
CA SER A 162 33.66 22.25 -16.40
C SER A 162 33.41 22.75 -17.83
N ARG A 163 32.49 23.71 -18.03
CA ARG A 163 32.18 24.26 -19.36
C ARG A 163 33.35 25.09 -19.89
N ASN A 164 33.56 25.00 -21.20
CA ASN A 164 34.65 25.72 -21.89
C ASN A 164 34.59 27.23 -21.66
N ILE A 165 33.39 27.83 -21.60
CA ILE A 165 33.21 29.26 -21.32
C ILE A 165 33.91 29.68 -20.02
N HIS A 166 33.76 28.90 -18.94
CA HIS A 166 34.39 29.24 -17.67
C HIS A 166 35.90 28.98 -17.71
N LYS A 167 36.34 27.88 -18.33
CA LYS A 167 37.77 27.59 -18.51
C LYS A 167 38.49 28.65 -19.33
N GLU A 168 37.87 29.15 -20.39
CA GLU A 168 38.40 30.23 -21.21
C GLU A 168 38.50 31.55 -20.43
N TYR A 169 37.55 31.82 -19.54
CA TYR A 169 37.60 32.97 -18.64
C TYR A 169 38.78 32.89 -17.67
N GLU A 170 38.96 31.75 -16.98
CA GLU A 170 40.10 31.52 -16.07
C GLU A 170 41.44 31.66 -16.81
N ASN A 171 41.58 31.05 -17.99
CA ASN A 171 42.79 31.16 -18.82
C ASN A 171 43.12 32.60 -19.25
N LYS A 172 42.11 33.46 -19.42
CA LYS A 172 42.32 34.88 -19.71
C LYS A 172 42.76 35.65 -18.46
N LYS A 173 42.17 35.33 -17.31
CA LYS A 173 42.50 35.95 -16.01
C LYS A 173 43.97 35.72 -15.65
N ASP A 174 44.45 34.50 -15.78
CA ASP A 174 45.86 34.14 -15.51
C ASP A 174 46.84 34.95 -16.38
N LYS A 175 46.54 35.09 -17.67
CA LYS A 175 47.38 35.88 -18.60
C LYS A 175 47.42 37.36 -18.24
N THR A 176 46.32 37.92 -17.74
CA THR A 176 46.27 39.31 -17.30
C THR A 176 47.13 39.53 -16.05
N THR A 177 47.12 38.59 -15.09
CA THR A 177 47.92 38.67 -13.86
C THR A 177 49.42 38.59 -14.15
N LEU A 178 49.85 37.66 -15.01
CA LEU A 178 51.25 37.52 -15.44
C LEU A 178 51.81 38.81 -16.06
N ASN A 179 51.01 39.52 -16.85
CA ASN A 179 51.45 40.77 -17.46
C ASN A 179 51.55 41.94 -16.45
N SER A 180 50.78 41.93 -15.36
CA SER A 180 50.85 42.96 -14.32
C SER A 180 52.06 42.84 -13.40
N GLU A 181 52.57 41.62 -13.18
CA GLU A 181 53.75 41.38 -12.34
C GLU A 181 55.06 41.75 -13.07
N ILE A 182 55.13 41.53 -14.38
CA ILE A 182 56.28 41.88 -15.21
C ILE A 182 56.47 43.41 -15.27
N SER A 183 55.38 44.18 -15.44
CA SER A 183 55.45 45.65 -15.49
C SER A 183 55.72 46.33 -14.14
N SER A 184 55.75 45.59 -13.03
CA SER A 184 56.06 46.12 -11.69
C SER A 184 57.52 45.85 -11.27
N SER A 185 58.31 45.21 -12.14
CA SER A 185 59.70 44.81 -11.89
C SER A 185 60.72 45.60 -12.72
N GLU A 186 60.25 46.58 -13.50
CA GLU A 186 61.04 47.59 -14.23
C GLU A 186 60.98 48.94 -13.52
#